data_AF-A0AAD8E775-F1
#
_entry.id   AF-A0AAD8E775-F1
#
_cell.length_a   1.000
_cell.length_b   1.000
_cell.length_c   1.000
_cell.angle_alpha   90.00
_cell.angle_beta   90.00
_cell.angle_gamma   90.00
#
_symmetry.space_group_name_H-M   'P 1'
#
loop_
_entity.id
_entity.type
_entity.pdbx_description
1 polymer ?
#
loop_
_entity_poly.entity_id
_entity_poly.type
_entity_poly.pdbx_seq_one_letter_code
_entity_poly.pdbx_strand_id
1 'polypeptide(L)'
;SLDKKFDRLIHFTEQFTWEDLPTKDPDTGETTMAGWINKTQVIVKRVHIVCMTFHLIQTSYRIASQHAMVFNSWYPFDITVSPTYEFLVVAQFIASHVCLCTFTGTISLYAVIVSVACSQLEKLRISILNLRPNKNLQDQITECILHHQRILEQVRGTRSTKKLYMNEIEKSLNMFFCVQLLVLFIGICLVAFSAVTAESIREAAWECEWVGTPTSFQKTVMFIIARSNKEFNLTAGKFAHLSNKTLLK
;
A
#
# COMPACT_ATOMS: atom_id res chain seq x y z
N SER A 1 -11.38 32.89 17.34
CA SER A 1 -10.64 31.94 18.19
C SER A 1 -10.29 30.68 17.37
N LEU A 2 -9.59 29.73 17.99
CA LEU A 2 -9.21 28.46 17.37
C LEU A 2 -10.43 27.53 17.23
N ASP A 3 -11.27 27.50 18.26
CA ASP A 3 -12.54 26.79 18.38
C ASP A 3 -13.46 27.03 17.17
N LYS A 4 -13.70 28.29 16.74
CA LYS A 4 -14.48 28.58 15.51
C LYS A 4 -13.87 28.09 14.18
N LYS A 5 -12.69 27.44 14.21
CA LYS A 5 -12.17 26.56 13.13
C LYS A 5 -12.36 25.07 13.48
N PHE A 6 -12.16 24.68 14.74
CA PHE A 6 -12.34 23.32 15.25
C PHE A 6 -13.80 22.83 15.17
N ASP A 7 -14.77 23.61 15.66
CA ASP A 7 -16.21 23.36 15.51
C ASP A 7 -16.59 23.18 14.04
N ARG A 8 -15.93 23.95 13.17
CA ARG A 8 -16.16 23.96 11.73
C ARG A 8 -15.52 22.76 11.01
N LEU A 9 -14.50 22.15 11.61
CA LEU A 9 -13.94 20.87 11.17
C LEU A 9 -14.82 19.72 11.64
N ILE A 10 -15.28 19.74 12.91
CA ILE A 10 -16.21 18.76 13.47
C ILE A 10 -17.50 18.69 12.62
N HIS A 11 -18.18 19.82 12.43
CA HIS A 11 -19.39 19.89 11.60
C HIS A 11 -19.14 19.46 10.14
N PHE A 12 -17.93 19.64 9.63
CA PHE A 12 -17.55 19.19 8.29
C PHE A 12 -17.32 17.68 8.22
N THR A 13 -16.74 17.06 9.26
CA THR A 13 -16.68 15.59 9.39
C THR A 13 -18.06 14.97 9.62
N GLU A 14 -18.95 15.63 10.37
CA GLU A 14 -20.35 15.21 10.54
C GLU A 14 -21.10 15.17 9.19
N GLN A 15 -20.88 16.14 8.29
CA GLN A 15 -21.45 16.07 6.93
C GLN A 15 -20.96 14.86 6.11
N PHE A 16 -19.81 14.28 6.47
CA PHE A 16 -19.25 13.14 5.78
C PHE A 16 -19.66 11.78 6.36
N THR A 17 -20.47 11.73 7.43
CA THR A 17 -20.90 10.46 8.06
C THR A 17 -21.59 9.51 7.07
N TRP A 18 -21.19 8.25 7.17
CA TRP A 18 -21.75 7.10 6.46
C TRP A 18 -22.38 6.08 7.43
N GLU A 19 -22.36 6.36 8.73
CA GLU A 19 -22.79 5.42 9.79
C GLU A 19 -24.30 5.20 9.77
N ASP A 20 -25.08 6.24 9.44
CA ASP A 20 -26.53 6.20 9.25
C ASP A 20 -26.97 5.59 7.90
N LEU A 21 -26.04 5.27 6.99
CA LEU A 21 -26.38 4.66 5.70
C LEU A 21 -26.57 3.14 5.84
N PRO A 22 -27.59 2.56 5.17
CA PRO A 22 -27.77 1.12 5.18
C PRO A 22 -26.57 0.45 4.50
N THR A 23 -25.98 -0.56 5.14
CA THR A 23 -24.79 -1.28 4.63
C THR A 23 -25.10 -2.25 3.48
N LYS A 24 -26.39 -2.45 3.20
CA LYS A 24 -26.92 -3.14 2.03
C LYS A 24 -28.02 -2.32 1.38
N ASP A 25 -28.10 -2.38 0.07
CA ASP A 25 -29.20 -1.81 -0.69
C ASP A 25 -30.49 -2.63 -0.43
N PRO A 26 -31.65 -2.00 -0.17
CA PRO A 26 -32.86 -2.71 0.25
C PRO A 26 -33.58 -3.44 -0.88
N ASP A 27 -33.42 -2.98 -2.13
CA ASP A 27 -34.16 -3.49 -3.28
C ASP A 27 -33.39 -4.61 -4.01
N THR A 28 -32.06 -4.50 -4.05
CA THR A 28 -31.14 -5.44 -4.72
C THR A 28 -30.40 -6.38 -3.76
N GLY A 29 -30.27 -5.99 -2.48
CA GLY A 29 -29.49 -6.73 -1.48
C GLY A 29 -27.97 -6.64 -1.63
N GLU A 30 -27.47 -5.84 -2.59
CA GLU A 30 -26.04 -5.60 -2.82
C GLU A 30 -25.40 -4.79 -1.66
N THR A 31 -24.07 -4.70 -1.64
CA THR A 31 -23.35 -3.92 -0.61
C THR A 31 -23.21 -2.47 -1.07
N THR A 32 -23.81 -1.54 -0.31
CA THR A 32 -23.66 -0.09 -0.57
C THR A 32 -22.23 0.38 -0.34
N MET A 33 -21.92 1.60 -0.79
CA MET A 33 -20.59 2.18 -0.55
C MET A 33 -20.28 2.37 0.94
N ALA A 34 -21.30 2.57 1.80
CA ALA A 34 -21.13 2.54 3.26
C ALA A 34 -20.79 1.13 3.79
N GLY A 35 -21.43 0.09 3.25
CA GLY A 35 -21.06 -1.30 3.55
C GLY A 35 -19.64 -1.65 3.10
N TRP A 36 -19.16 -1.07 2.00
CA TRP A 36 -17.79 -1.25 1.51
C TRP A 36 -16.73 -0.60 2.41
N ILE A 37 -17.02 0.50 3.11
CA ILE A 37 -16.09 1.09 4.11
C ILE A 37 -15.79 0.06 5.22
N ASN A 38 -16.84 -0.52 5.81
CA ASN A 38 -16.72 -1.50 6.87
C ASN A 38 -16.04 -2.79 6.39
N LYS A 39 -16.36 -3.27 5.17
CA LYS A 39 -15.64 -4.40 4.54
C LYS A 39 -14.14 -4.09 4.34
N THR A 40 -13.81 -2.89 3.86
CA THR A 40 -12.43 -2.46 3.61
C THR A 40 -11.58 -2.52 4.87
N GLN A 41 -12.08 -1.98 5.99
CA GLN A 41 -11.39 -2.06 7.28
C GLN A 41 -11.13 -3.51 7.73
N VAL A 42 -12.13 -4.40 7.60
CA VAL A 42 -12.01 -5.82 7.95
C VAL A 42 -11.02 -6.56 7.04
N ILE A 43 -11.05 -6.29 5.73
CA ILE A 43 -10.12 -6.88 4.75
C ILE A 43 -8.69 -6.44 5.05
N VAL A 44 -8.46 -5.13 5.23
CA VAL A 44 -7.13 -4.57 5.52
C VAL A 44 -6.58 -5.12 6.82
N LYS A 45 -7.39 -5.21 7.89
CA LYS A 45 -6.98 -5.84 9.15
C LYS A 45 -6.59 -7.32 8.98
N ARG A 46 -7.38 -8.09 8.21
CA ARG A 46 -7.07 -9.52 7.91
C ARG A 46 -5.78 -9.67 7.11
N VAL A 47 -5.61 -8.90 6.04
CA VAL A 47 -4.39 -8.90 5.21
C VAL A 47 -3.17 -8.53 6.06
N HIS A 48 -3.26 -7.48 6.88
CA HIS A 48 -2.17 -7.06 7.74
C HIS A 48 -1.77 -8.15 8.76
N ILE A 49 -2.76 -8.81 9.40
CA ILE A 49 -2.51 -9.94 10.31
C ILE A 49 -1.82 -11.11 9.59
N VAL A 50 -2.28 -11.48 8.40
CA VAL A 50 -1.66 -12.56 7.60
C VAL A 50 -0.22 -12.22 7.22
N CYS A 51 0.02 -11.00 6.71
CA CYS A 51 1.36 -10.54 6.35
C CYS A 51 2.31 -10.49 7.55
N MET A 52 1.87 -9.96 8.71
CA MET A 52 2.68 -9.94 9.93
C MET A 52 2.94 -11.33 10.51
N THR A 53 1.96 -12.24 10.43
CA THR A 53 2.14 -13.64 10.87
C THR A 53 3.17 -14.36 10.01
N PHE A 54 3.08 -14.21 8.68
CA PHE A 54 4.07 -14.75 7.75
C PHE A 54 5.47 -14.15 7.98
N HIS A 55 5.57 -12.84 8.14
CA HIS A 55 6.83 -12.14 8.37
C HIS A 55 7.49 -12.52 9.70
N LEU A 56 6.69 -12.69 10.76
CA LEU A 56 7.17 -13.18 12.05
C LEU A 56 7.71 -14.61 11.94
N ILE A 57 6.97 -15.54 11.32
CA ILE A 57 7.41 -16.93 11.11
C ILE A 57 8.70 -16.98 10.27
N GLN A 58 8.75 -16.20 9.18
CA GLN A 58 9.94 -16.06 8.33
C GLN A 58 11.14 -15.52 9.13
N THR A 59 10.94 -14.49 9.95
CA THR A 59 11.97 -13.87 10.78
C THR A 59 12.49 -14.87 11.82
N SER A 60 11.61 -15.49 12.60
CA SER A 60 11.98 -16.50 13.60
C SER A 60 12.72 -17.69 12.99
N TYR A 61 12.30 -18.18 11.82
CA TYR A 61 13.00 -19.25 11.11
C TYR A 61 14.43 -18.86 10.72
N ARG A 62 14.63 -17.62 10.22
CA ARG A 62 15.96 -17.13 9.83
C ARG A 62 16.91 -16.92 11.01
N ILE A 63 16.40 -16.41 12.13
CA ILE A 63 17.19 -16.25 13.36
C ILE A 63 17.56 -17.64 13.91
N ALA A 64 16.57 -18.52 14.13
CA ALA A 64 16.78 -19.82 14.77
C ALA A 64 17.60 -20.81 13.92
N SER A 65 17.43 -20.82 12.59
CA SER A 65 18.02 -21.85 11.70
C SER A 65 19.29 -21.39 10.99
N GLN A 66 19.58 -20.07 10.97
CA GLN A 66 20.68 -19.50 10.19
C GLN A 66 21.46 -18.40 10.92
N HIS A 67 21.04 -18.00 12.13
CA HIS A 67 21.53 -16.80 12.84
C HIS A 67 21.55 -15.55 11.92
N ALA A 68 20.56 -15.45 11.05
CA ALA A 68 20.53 -14.45 9.98
C ALA A 68 19.63 -13.26 10.31
N MET A 69 19.98 -12.11 9.74
CA MET A 69 19.19 -10.86 9.81
C MET A 69 17.78 -11.04 9.21
N VAL A 70 16.84 -10.14 9.54
CA VAL A 70 15.48 -10.13 8.95
C VAL A 70 15.58 -9.99 7.42
N PHE A 71 16.38 -9.02 6.98
CA PHE A 71 16.77 -8.78 5.59
C PHE A 71 18.30 -8.87 5.45
N ASN A 72 18.77 -9.44 4.34
CA ASN A 72 20.18 -9.39 4.01
C ASN A 72 20.55 -7.94 3.64
N SER A 73 21.53 -7.38 4.34
CA SER A 73 22.05 -6.03 4.09
C SER A 73 23.50 -5.99 4.54
N TRP A 74 24.34 -5.26 3.80
CA TRP A 74 25.72 -5.03 4.19
C TRP A 74 25.82 -3.82 5.11
N TYR A 75 26.69 -3.90 6.10
CA TYR A 75 26.96 -2.84 7.08
C TYR A 75 28.48 -2.63 7.17
N PRO A 76 28.97 -1.39 7.38
CA PRO A 76 30.40 -1.08 7.45
C PRO A 76 31.08 -1.43 8.79
N PHE A 77 30.44 -2.29 9.60
CA PHE A 77 30.88 -2.72 10.93
C PHE A 77 30.38 -4.14 11.20
N ASP A 78 30.94 -4.80 12.22
CA ASP A 78 30.54 -6.17 12.57
C ASP A 78 29.12 -6.22 13.16
N ILE A 79 28.26 -7.03 12.53
CA ILE A 79 26.87 -7.27 12.92
C ILE A 79 26.65 -8.66 13.54
N THR A 80 27.70 -9.46 13.68
CA THR A 80 27.65 -10.81 14.27
C THR A 80 27.90 -10.81 15.78
N VAL A 81 28.31 -9.67 16.33
CA VAL A 81 28.55 -9.47 17.77
C VAL A 81 27.29 -8.92 18.47
N SER A 82 26.94 -9.50 19.62
CA SER A 82 25.94 -8.92 20.53
C SER A 82 26.51 -7.67 21.21
N PRO A 83 25.72 -6.60 21.41
CA PRO A 83 24.28 -6.51 21.18
C PRO A 83 23.89 -5.97 19.78
N THR A 84 24.86 -5.76 18.88
CA THR A 84 24.67 -5.13 17.57
C THR A 84 23.73 -5.94 16.68
N TYR A 85 23.86 -7.28 16.69
CA TYR A 85 22.97 -8.20 15.99
C TYR A 85 21.50 -8.00 16.39
N GLU A 86 21.22 -8.05 17.70
CA GLU A 86 19.89 -7.96 18.28
C GLU A 86 19.24 -6.61 17.98
N PHE A 87 19.97 -5.51 18.17
CA PHE A 87 19.47 -4.16 17.85
C PHE A 87 19.11 -4.01 16.38
N LEU A 88 19.94 -4.52 15.46
CA LEU A 88 19.64 -4.42 14.03
C LEU A 88 18.50 -5.35 13.60
N VAL A 89 18.37 -6.55 14.17
CA VAL A 89 17.23 -7.44 13.93
C VAL A 89 15.91 -6.77 14.36
N VAL A 90 15.87 -6.18 15.55
CA VAL A 90 14.70 -5.44 16.05
C VAL A 90 14.41 -4.21 15.17
N ALA A 91 15.43 -3.43 14.80
CA ALA A 91 15.27 -2.26 13.94
C ALA A 91 14.74 -2.63 12.54
N GLN A 92 15.24 -3.70 11.93
CA GLN A 92 14.75 -4.20 10.63
C GLN A 92 13.29 -4.70 10.72
N PHE A 93 12.90 -5.37 11.81
CA PHE A 93 11.52 -5.80 12.02
C PHE A 93 10.55 -4.61 12.21
N ILE A 94 10.96 -3.60 12.98
CA ILE A 94 10.18 -2.36 13.15
C ILE A 94 10.06 -1.61 11.81
N ALA A 95 11.15 -1.44 11.07
CA ALA A 95 11.14 -0.73 9.78
C ALA A 95 10.23 -1.42 8.74
N SER A 96 10.23 -2.75 8.69
CA SER A 96 9.34 -3.51 7.80
C SER A 96 7.88 -3.47 8.24
N HIS A 97 7.58 -3.49 9.54
CA HIS A 97 6.23 -3.26 10.05
C HIS A 97 5.72 -1.85 9.71
N VAL A 98 6.54 -0.80 9.90
CA VAL A 98 6.21 0.58 9.51
C VAL A 98 5.95 0.68 8.00
N CYS A 99 6.77 0.03 7.16
CA CYS A 99 6.55 -0.01 5.71
C CYS A 99 5.21 -0.68 5.35
N LEU A 100 4.89 -1.83 5.95
CA LEU A 100 3.61 -2.53 5.75
C LEU A 100 2.42 -1.69 6.21
N CYS A 101 2.52 -1.01 7.36
CA CYS A 101 1.52 -0.08 7.87
C CYS A 101 1.29 1.10 6.91
N THR A 102 2.35 1.73 6.40
CA THR A 102 2.25 2.83 5.43
C THR A 102 1.57 2.38 4.14
N PHE A 103 1.98 1.24 3.58
CA PHE A 103 1.42 0.70 2.33
C PHE A 103 -0.06 0.34 2.47
N THR A 104 -0.40 -0.49 3.46
CA THR A 104 -1.79 -0.94 3.68
C THR A 104 -2.70 0.20 4.15
N GLY A 105 -2.17 1.11 4.99
CA GLY A 105 -2.86 2.31 5.45
C GLY A 105 -3.24 3.24 4.30
N THR A 106 -2.29 3.62 3.44
CA THR A 106 -2.52 4.57 2.33
C THR A 106 -3.57 4.05 1.34
N ILE A 107 -3.49 2.75 0.98
CA ILE A 107 -4.49 2.11 0.12
C ILE A 107 -5.88 2.09 0.79
N SER A 108 -5.94 1.75 2.08
CA SER A 108 -7.21 1.71 2.83
C SER A 108 -7.86 3.10 2.96
N LEU A 109 -7.06 4.14 3.21
CA LEU A 109 -7.51 5.51 3.37
C LEU A 109 -8.13 6.04 2.07
N TYR A 110 -7.49 5.78 0.94
CA TYR A 110 -8.02 6.13 -0.38
C TYR A 110 -9.33 5.38 -0.68
N ALA A 111 -9.37 4.06 -0.46
CA ALA A 111 -10.57 3.24 -0.68
C ALA A 111 -11.76 3.72 0.18
N VAL A 112 -11.52 4.12 1.43
CA VAL A 112 -12.54 4.72 2.30
C VAL A 112 -12.96 6.10 1.78
N ILE A 113 -12.03 7.00 1.44
CA ILE A 113 -12.35 8.35 0.92
C ILE A 113 -13.18 8.28 -0.37
N VAL A 114 -12.82 7.39 -1.30
CA VAL A 114 -13.61 7.14 -2.52
C VAL A 114 -14.99 6.60 -2.17
N SER A 115 -15.08 5.62 -1.26
CA SER A 115 -16.37 5.06 -0.83
C SER A 115 -17.28 6.11 -0.17
N VAL A 116 -16.72 7.02 0.65
CA VAL A 116 -17.44 8.16 1.22
C VAL A 116 -17.91 9.12 0.13
N ALA A 117 -17.05 9.46 -0.84
CA ALA A 117 -17.43 10.33 -1.95
C ALA A 117 -18.58 9.74 -2.79
N CYS A 118 -18.52 8.45 -3.13
CA CYS A 118 -19.59 7.74 -3.82
C CYS A 118 -20.88 7.67 -2.98
N SER A 119 -20.78 7.40 -1.67
CA SER A 119 -21.93 7.39 -0.75
C SER A 119 -22.69 8.74 -0.71
N GLN A 120 -21.95 9.86 -0.83
CA GLN A 120 -22.55 11.20 -0.83
C GLN A 120 -23.20 11.55 -2.19
N LEU A 121 -22.65 11.04 -3.30
CA LEU A 121 -23.29 11.10 -4.62
C LEU A 121 -24.56 10.24 -4.67
N GLU A 122 -24.57 9.11 -3.98
CA GLU A 122 -25.72 8.21 -3.85
C GLU A 122 -26.86 8.85 -3.03
N LYS A 123 -26.56 9.46 -1.87
CA LYS A 123 -27.51 10.31 -1.12
C LYS A 123 -28.16 11.38 -2.02
N LEU A 124 -27.35 12.07 -2.84
CA LEU A 124 -27.84 13.10 -3.77
C LEU A 124 -28.75 12.52 -4.86
N ARG A 125 -28.37 11.38 -5.47
CA ARG A 125 -29.19 10.67 -6.48
C ARG A 125 -30.55 10.28 -5.91
N ILE A 126 -30.60 9.70 -4.71
CA ILE A 126 -31.84 9.29 -4.05
C ILE A 126 -32.73 10.51 -3.73
N SER A 127 -32.13 11.64 -3.30
CA SER A 127 -32.86 12.88 -3.07
C SER A 127 -33.52 13.44 -4.34
N ILE A 128 -32.87 13.32 -5.51
CA ILE A 128 -33.41 13.78 -6.80
C ILE A 128 -34.54 12.85 -7.29
N LEU A 129 -34.39 11.53 -7.13
CA LEU A 129 -35.38 10.54 -7.58
C LEU A 129 -36.69 10.58 -6.78
N ASN A 130 -36.69 11.08 -5.55
CA ASN A 130 -37.88 11.17 -4.70
C ASN A 130 -38.73 12.43 -4.91
N LEU A 131 -38.37 13.31 -5.85
CA LEU A 131 -39.18 14.49 -6.20
C LEU A 131 -40.50 14.07 -6.87
N ARG A 132 -41.65 14.39 -6.26
CA ARG A 132 -42.98 13.97 -6.74
C ARG A 132 -43.81 15.15 -7.28
N PRO A 133 -44.45 15.03 -8.46
CA PRO A 133 -45.39 16.03 -8.96
C PRO A 133 -46.73 15.95 -8.20
N ASN A 134 -47.05 16.99 -7.43
CA ASN A 134 -48.36 17.16 -6.76
C ASN A 134 -48.72 18.67 -6.71
N LYS A 135 -49.84 19.08 -6.10
CA LYS A 135 -50.29 20.49 -6.14
C LYS A 135 -49.32 21.50 -5.52
N ASN A 136 -48.53 21.10 -4.51
CA ASN A 136 -47.46 21.93 -3.96
C ASN A 136 -46.15 21.84 -4.78
N LEU A 137 -46.15 21.32 -6.01
CA LEU A 137 -44.92 21.15 -6.80
C LEU A 137 -44.21 22.49 -7.08
N GLN A 138 -44.93 23.61 -7.22
CA GLN A 138 -44.32 24.93 -7.35
C GLN A 138 -43.57 25.33 -6.08
N ASP A 139 -44.15 25.12 -4.90
CA ASP A 139 -43.50 25.38 -3.60
C ASP A 139 -42.39 24.37 -3.29
N GLN A 140 -42.57 23.09 -3.64
CA GLN A 140 -41.54 22.05 -3.46
C GLN A 140 -40.39 22.18 -4.45
N ILE A 141 -40.63 22.65 -5.68
CA ILE A 141 -39.56 23.06 -6.61
C ILE A 141 -38.92 24.35 -6.13
N THR A 142 -39.67 25.32 -5.61
CA THR A 142 -39.09 26.58 -5.12
C THR A 142 -38.30 26.35 -3.82
N GLU A 143 -38.76 25.50 -2.92
CA GLU A 143 -38.04 25.06 -1.73
C GLU A 143 -36.88 24.15 -2.11
N CYS A 144 -37.02 23.22 -3.07
CA CYS A 144 -35.89 22.43 -3.56
C CYS A 144 -34.86 23.29 -4.31
N ILE A 145 -35.26 24.33 -5.05
CA ILE A 145 -34.37 25.28 -5.70
C ILE A 145 -33.73 26.20 -4.68
N LEU A 146 -34.46 26.71 -3.68
CA LEU A 146 -33.90 27.52 -2.60
C LEU A 146 -33.02 26.69 -1.65
N HIS A 147 -33.34 25.43 -1.43
CA HIS A 147 -32.52 24.49 -0.65
C HIS A 147 -31.30 24.08 -1.47
N HIS A 148 -31.43 23.82 -2.77
CA HIS A 148 -30.29 23.55 -3.67
C HIS A 148 -29.45 24.81 -3.94
N GLN A 149 -30.02 26.02 -3.93
CA GLN A 149 -29.31 27.30 -4.03
C GLN A 149 -28.64 27.67 -2.70
N ARG A 150 -29.32 27.50 -1.56
CA ARG A 150 -28.75 27.71 -0.23
C ARG A 150 -27.68 26.67 0.06
N ILE A 151 -27.87 25.41 -0.32
CA ILE A 151 -26.80 24.41 -0.40
C ILE A 151 -25.73 24.90 -1.36
N LEU A 152 -26.02 25.36 -2.58
CA LEU A 152 -25.01 25.89 -3.51
C LEU A 152 -24.35 27.20 -3.05
N GLU A 153 -24.86 27.92 -2.05
CA GLU A 153 -24.32 29.18 -1.51
C GLU A 153 -23.52 28.98 -0.24
N GLN A 154 -24.10 28.26 0.72
CA GLN A 154 -23.43 27.70 1.87
C GLN A 154 -22.30 26.76 1.40
N VAL A 155 -22.50 26.06 0.27
CA VAL A 155 -21.42 25.51 -0.54
C VAL A 155 -20.62 26.62 -1.21
N ARG A 156 -21.04 27.54 -2.11
CA ARG A 156 -20.15 28.57 -2.75
C ARG A 156 -19.07 29.11 -1.79
N GLY A 157 -19.48 29.62 -0.63
CA GLY A 157 -18.57 30.13 0.41
C GLY A 157 -17.68 29.05 1.04
N THR A 158 -18.23 27.86 1.31
CA THR A 158 -17.47 26.69 1.76
C THR A 158 -16.76 25.94 0.62
N ARG A 159 -16.97 26.26 -0.67
CA ARG A 159 -16.53 25.49 -1.84
C ARG A 159 -15.15 25.90 -2.26
N SER A 160 -14.80 27.17 -2.07
CA SER A 160 -13.42 27.64 -2.19
C SER A 160 -12.54 26.92 -1.16
N THR A 161 -12.96 26.87 0.11
CA THR A 161 -12.25 26.16 1.19
C THR A 161 -12.34 24.63 1.09
N LYS A 162 -13.49 24.05 0.71
CA LYS A 162 -13.69 22.60 0.51
C LYS A 162 -12.95 22.10 -0.73
N LYS A 163 -12.97 22.83 -1.86
CA LYS A 163 -12.09 22.50 -3.00
C LYS A 163 -10.63 22.60 -2.58
N LEU A 164 -10.19 23.68 -1.93
CA LEU A 164 -8.79 23.81 -1.51
C LEU A 164 -8.37 22.65 -0.60
N TYR A 165 -9.15 22.36 0.46
CA TYR A 165 -8.86 21.27 1.40
C TYR A 165 -8.88 19.88 0.73
N MET A 166 -9.90 19.58 -0.08
CA MET A 166 -9.97 18.31 -0.82
C MET A 166 -8.84 18.19 -1.86
N ASN A 167 -8.46 19.27 -2.52
CA ASN A 167 -7.37 19.34 -3.50
C ASN A 167 -6.00 19.16 -2.84
N GLU A 168 -5.77 19.73 -1.66
CA GLU A 168 -4.54 19.47 -0.90
C GLU A 168 -4.51 18.04 -0.32
N ILE A 169 -5.65 17.46 0.08
CA ILE A 169 -5.75 16.02 0.41
C ILE A 169 -5.43 15.15 -0.82
N GLU A 170 -6.04 15.45 -1.96
CA GLU A 170 -5.86 14.71 -3.22
C GLU A 170 -4.39 14.76 -3.68
N LYS A 171 -3.77 15.94 -3.71
CA LYS A 171 -2.32 16.10 -3.92
C LYS A 171 -1.50 15.29 -2.93
N SER A 172 -1.82 15.33 -1.64
CA SER A 172 -1.07 14.61 -0.60
C SER A 172 -1.14 13.10 -0.82
N LEU A 173 -2.34 12.56 -1.05
CA LEU A 173 -2.54 11.15 -1.34
C LEU A 173 -1.84 10.73 -2.63
N ASN A 174 -1.97 11.51 -3.71
CA ASN A 174 -1.31 11.24 -4.99
C ASN A 174 0.22 11.31 -4.86
N MET A 175 0.76 12.20 -4.02
CA MET A 175 2.19 12.24 -3.69
C MET A 175 2.62 10.97 -2.93
N PHE A 176 1.87 10.55 -1.90
CA PHE A 176 2.16 9.30 -1.18
C PHE A 176 2.11 8.08 -2.11
N PHE A 177 1.10 7.97 -2.99
CA PHE A 177 1.03 6.90 -3.98
C PHE A 177 2.20 6.94 -4.98
N CYS A 178 2.58 8.12 -5.47
CA CYS A 178 3.71 8.29 -6.39
C CYS A 178 5.02 7.87 -5.74
N VAL A 179 5.31 8.35 -4.51
CA VAL A 179 6.51 7.97 -3.75
C VAL A 179 6.52 6.47 -3.46
N GLN A 180 5.40 5.90 -3.03
CA GLN A 180 5.29 4.47 -2.75
C GLN A 180 5.52 3.60 -4.01
N LEU A 181 4.98 4.02 -5.16
CA LEU A 181 5.15 3.35 -6.44
C LEU A 181 6.61 3.44 -6.93
N LEU A 182 7.25 4.61 -6.81
CA LEU A 182 8.67 4.80 -7.13
C LEU A 182 9.58 3.95 -6.24
N VAL A 183 9.32 3.89 -4.92
CA VAL A 183 10.08 3.03 -3.99
C VAL A 183 9.93 1.55 -4.35
N LEU A 184 8.73 1.10 -4.75
CA LEU A 184 8.51 -0.27 -5.21
C LEU A 184 9.26 -0.57 -6.52
N PHE A 185 9.20 0.33 -7.52
CA PHE A 185 9.95 0.16 -8.76
C PHE A 185 11.47 0.15 -8.52
N ILE A 186 12.00 1.08 -7.72
CA ILE A 186 13.43 1.12 -7.38
C ILE A 186 13.84 -0.18 -6.67
N GLY A 187 13.04 -0.66 -5.71
CA GLY A 187 13.28 -1.94 -5.03
C GLY A 187 13.33 -3.14 -5.99
N ILE A 188 12.36 -3.23 -6.91
CA ILE A 188 12.33 -4.28 -7.94
C ILE A 188 13.55 -4.20 -8.87
N CYS A 189 13.91 -2.99 -9.34
CA CYS A 189 15.07 -2.77 -10.19
C CYS A 189 16.40 -3.12 -9.48
N LEU A 190 16.55 -2.81 -8.20
CA LEU A 190 17.73 -3.19 -7.41
C LEU A 190 17.83 -4.71 -7.22
N VAL A 191 16.71 -5.39 -6.94
CA VAL A 191 16.67 -6.86 -6.87
C VAL A 191 17.03 -7.48 -8.22
N ALA A 192 16.44 -7.01 -9.32
CA ALA A 192 16.74 -7.49 -10.67
C ALA A 192 18.21 -7.26 -11.06
N PHE A 193 18.75 -6.07 -10.79
CA PHE A 193 20.17 -5.76 -11.03
C PHE A 193 21.11 -6.65 -10.22
N SER A 194 20.78 -6.93 -8.95
CA SER A 194 21.57 -7.85 -8.11
C SER A 194 21.56 -9.29 -8.64
N ALA A 195 20.44 -9.76 -9.19
CA ALA A 195 20.32 -11.08 -9.81
C ALA A 195 21.16 -11.17 -11.10
N VAL A 196 21.04 -10.17 -11.99
CA VAL A 196 21.81 -10.10 -13.25
C VAL A 196 23.32 -9.98 -12.98
N THR A 197 23.72 -9.22 -11.95
CA THR A 197 25.13 -9.10 -11.56
C THR A 197 25.67 -10.42 -11.01
N ALA A 198 24.90 -11.16 -10.19
CA ALA A 198 25.29 -12.48 -9.70
C ALA A 198 25.42 -13.51 -10.84
N GLU A 199 24.57 -13.43 -11.86
CA GLU A 199 24.64 -14.25 -13.08
C GLU A 199 25.91 -13.92 -13.89
N SER A 200 26.18 -12.65 -14.19
CA SER A 200 27.37 -12.26 -14.94
C SER A 200 28.68 -12.66 -14.23
N ILE A 201 28.72 -12.61 -12.89
CA ILE A 201 29.86 -13.11 -12.10
C ILE A 201 29.98 -14.64 -12.21
N ARG A 202 28.88 -15.39 -12.35
CA ARG A 202 28.92 -16.85 -12.61
C ARG A 202 29.52 -17.14 -13.99
N GLU A 203 29.05 -16.44 -15.01
CA GLU A 203 29.49 -16.63 -16.40
C GLU A 203 30.99 -16.29 -16.54
N ALA A 204 31.43 -15.12 -16.06
CA ALA A 204 32.84 -14.73 -16.10
C ALA A 204 33.78 -15.65 -15.28
N ALA A 205 33.28 -16.25 -14.19
CA ALA A 205 34.04 -17.25 -13.44
C ALA A 205 34.10 -18.62 -14.13
N TRP A 206 33.12 -18.95 -14.97
CA TRP A 206 33.12 -20.18 -15.77
C TRP A 206 34.01 -20.06 -17.02
N GLU A 207 33.96 -18.91 -17.70
CA GLU A 207 34.65 -18.66 -18.98
C GLU A 207 36.16 -18.35 -18.84
N CYS A 208 36.65 -18.00 -17.65
CA CYS A 208 38.07 -17.69 -17.48
C CYS A 208 38.96 -18.93 -17.71
N GLU A 209 40.22 -18.71 -18.12
CA GLU A 209 41.18 -19.79 -18.40
C GLU A 209 41.72 -20.42 -17.10
N TRP A 210 40.85 -20.98 -16.25
CA TRP A 210 41.23 -21.64 -15.00
C TRP A 210 41.70 -23.08 -15.20
N VAL A 211 41.28 -23.76 -16.27
CA VAL A 211 41.70 -25.14 -16.58
C VAL A 211 43.18 -25.17 -16.93
N GLY A 212 43.98 -25.93 -16.17
CA GLY A 212 45.44 -26.02 -16.34
C GLY A 212 46.25 -25.06 -15.48
N THR A 213 45.62 -24.07 -14.84
CA THR A 213 46.28 -23.18 -13.84
C THR A 213 46.68 -23.93 -12.56
N PRO A 214 47.51 -23.35 -11.67
CA PRO A 214 47.81 -23.95 -10.37
C PRO A 214 46.55 -24.27 -9.54
N THR A 215 46.57 -25.40 -8.84
CA THR A 215 45.40 -25.96 -8.13
C THR A 215 44.80 -25.03 -7.07
N SER A 216 45.56 -24.05 -6.56
CA SER A 216 45.07 -22.98 -5.69
C SER A 216 44.10 -22.03 -6.41
N PHE A 217 44.40 -21.65 -7.65
CA PHE A 217 43.52 -20.81 -8.47
C PHE A 217 42.27 -21.59 -8.90
N GLN A 218 42.45 -22.82 -9.38
CA GLN A 218 41.33 -23.73 -9.73
C GLN A 218 40.32 -23.87 -8.57
N LYS A 219 40.79 -24.13 -7.35
CA LYS A 219 39.94 -24.22 -6.15
C LYS A 219 39.21 -22.90 -5.83
N THR A 220 39.86 -21.77 -6.07
CA THR A 220 39.27 -20.43 -5.87
C THR A 220 38.15 -20.18 -6.88
N VAL A 221 38.39 -20.46 -8.16
CA VAL A 221 37.39 -20.32 -9.22
C VAL A 221 36.23 -21.29 -9.02
N MET A 222 36.48 -22.56 -8.70
CA MET A 222 35.43 -23.51 -8.33
C MET A 222 34.59 -23.04 -7.13
N PHE A 223 35.20 -22.42 -6.12
CA PHE A 223 34.46 -21.84 -4.99
C PHE A 223 33.58 -20.66 -5.43
N ILE A 224 34.08 -19.77 -6.28
CA ILE A 224 33.29 -18.66 -6.85
C ILE A 224 32.10 -19.22 -7.65
N ILE A 225 32.34 -20.15 -8.58
CA ILE A 225 31.30 -20.84 -9.36
C ILE A 225 30.27 -21.50 -8.44
N ALA A 226 30.69 -22.22 -7.40
CA ALA A 226 29.78 -22.88 -6.46
C ALA A 226 28.99 -21.90 -5.58
N ARG A 227 29.54 -20.71 -5.30
CA ARG A 227 28.85 -19.64 -4.56
C ARG A 227 27.84 -18.89 -5.43
N SER A 228 28.16 -18.61 -6.70
CA SER A 228 27.26 -17.96 -7.65
C SER A 228 26.19 -18.92 -8.20
N ASN A 229 26.46 -20.24 -8.21
CA ASN A 229 25.44 -21.28 -8.48
C ASN A 229 24.45 -21.51 -7.32
N LYS A 230 24.53 -20.76 -6.22
CA LYS A 230 23.55 -20.87 -5.14
C LYS A 230 22.25 -20.18 -5.56
N GLU A 231 21.40 -20.94 -6.25
CA GLU A 231 20.28 -20.52 -7.09
C GLU A 231 19.56 -19.25 -6.63
N PHE A 232 19.60 -18.19 -7.46
CA PHE A 232 18.86 -16.95 -7.26
C PHE A 232 17.37 -17.12 -7.65
N ASN A 233 16.72 -18.14 -7.08
CA ASN A 233 15.35 -18.56 -7.39
C ASN A 233 14.32 -17.51 -6.95
N LEU A 234 13.99 -16.56 -7.82
CA LEU A 234 12.76 -15.79 -7.74
C LEU A 234 11.56 -16.70 -8.05
N THR A 235 11.07 -17.42 -7.05
CA THR A 235 9.84 -18.22 -7.21
C THR A 235 8.61 -17.32 -7.16
N ALA A 236 7.84 -17.24 -8.24
CA ALA A 236 6.54 -16.60 -8.27
C ALA A 236 5.55 -17.39 -7.40
N GLY A 237 5.41 -17.02 -6.12
CA GLY A 237 4.49 -17.63 -5.17
C GLY A 237 4.72 -19.13 -4.87
N LYS A 238 5.92 -19.67 -5.17
CA LYS A 238 6.25 -21.11 -5.27
C LYS A 238 5.59 -21.89 -6.43
N PHE A 239 4.84 -21.23 -7.33
CA PHE A 239 4.18 -21.90 -8.46
C PHE A 239 5.01 -21.92 -9.75
N ALA A 240 5.94 -20.97 -9.94
CA ALA A 240 6.86 -20.95 -11.08
C ALA A 240 8.25 -20.43 -10.67
N HIS A 241 9.30 -20.96 -11.29
CA HIS A 241 10.66 -20.43 -11.19
C HIS A 241 10.88 -19.36 -12.27
N LEU A 242 11.10 -18.10 -11.87
CA LEU A 242 11.54 -17.05 -12.79
C LEU A 242 13.05 -17.20 -13.02
N SER A 243 13.38 -17.95 -14.07
CA SER A 243 14.74 -17.97 -14.64
C SER A 243 14.85 -16.91 -15.74
N ASN A 244 16.08 -16.55 -16.14
CA ASN A 244 16.28 -15.65 -17.28
C ASN A 244 15.65 -16.20 -18.58
N LYS A 245 15.61 -17.53 -18.73
CA LYS A 245 14.92 -18.24 -19.84
C LYS A 245 13.39 -18.21 -19.76
N THR A 246 12.82 -17.76 -18.63
CA THR A 246 11.38 -17.60 -18.39
C THR A 246 10.92 -16.15 -18.65
N LEU A 247 11.85 -15.18 -18.61
CA LEU A 247 11.58 -13.75 -18.81
C LEU A 247 11.91 -13.26 -20.23
N LEU A 248 12.70 -14.02 -21.00
CA LEU A 248 13.17 -13.69 -22.35
C LEU A 248 12.57 -14.63 -23.41
N LYS A 249 11.26 -14.89 -23.32
CA LYS A 249 10.47 -15.69 -24.27
C LYS A 249 9.09 -15.07 -24.49
#